data_AF-A0A9W9IV65-F1
#
_entry.id   AF-A0A9W9IV65-F1
#
_cell.length_a   1.000
_cell.length_b   1.000
_cell.length_c   1.000
_cell.angle_alpha   90.00
_cell.angle_beta   90.00
_cell.angle_gamma   90.00
#
_symmetry.space_group_name_H-M   'P 1'
#
loop_
_entity.id
_entity.type
_entity.pdbx_description
1 polymer ?
#
loop_
_entity_poly.entity_id
_entity_poly.type
_entity_poly.pdbx_seq_one_letter_code
_entity_poly.pdbx_strand_id
1 'polypeptide(L)'
;MQLAIISEDTSNGRLVRFLLLDTSVLYKDHTESPSSDAIRGVDIPLPIAECMEQPVGILADGRLVFLCKALWVCTAQLQLPFVHKSETTVIRHFFIPRDWLNSVGLVLCKVQADGKFLCPSKGEMAVIRSNIGMDW
;
A
#
# COMPACT_ATOMS: atom_id res chain seq x y z
N MET A 1 21.76 1.35 -14.89
CA MET A 1 21.16 0.69 -13.71
C MET A 1 19.81 0.15 -14.14
N GLN A 2 19.66 -1.17 -14.20
CA GLN A 2 18.43 -1.82 -14.67
C GLN A 2 17.64 -2.22 -13.42
N LEU A 3 16.64 -1.40 -13.06
CA LEU A 3 15.86 -1.55 -11.81
C LEU A 3 14.89 -2.74 -11.83
N ALA A 4 14.54 -3.20 -13.03
CA ALA A 4 13.70 -4.36 -13.19
C ALA A 4 14.05 -5.16 -14.45
N ILE A 5 13.94 -6.48 -14.35
CA ILE A 5 14.01 -7.40 -15.48
C ILE A 5 12.62 -7.99 -15.65
N ILE A 6 12.07 -7.88 -16.86
CA ILE A 6 10.81 -8.50 -17.23
C ILE A 6 11.12 -9.72 -18.07
N SER A 7 10.64 -10.89 -17.64
CA SER A 7 10.68 -12.11 -18.43
C SER A 7 9.25 -12.54 -18.75
N GLU A 8 9.01 -12.90 -20.01
CA GLU A 8 7.73 -13.42 -20.47
C GLU A 8 7.94 -14.87 -20.95
N ASP A 9 7.15 -15.80 -20.43
CA ASP A 9 7.10 -17.18 -20.91
C ASP A 9 5.69 -17.50 -21.42
N THR A 10 5.62 -18.24 -22.51
CA THR A 10 4.39 -18.75 -23.10
C THR A 10 4.51 -20.26 -23.24
N SER A 11 4.12 -20.97 -22.18
CA SER A 11 3.96 -22.42 -22.19
C SER A 11 2.47 -22.78 -22.19
N ASN A 12 2.07 -23.74 -23.05
CA ASN A 12 0.69 -24.23 -23.19
C ASN A 12 -0.39 -23.15 -23.38
N GLY A 13 -0.08 -22.08 -24.13
CA GLY A 13 -1.03 -21.00 -24.42
C GLY A 13 -1.31 -20.06 -23.25
N ARG A 14 -0.61 -20.19 -22.12
CA ARG A 14 -0.71 -19.30 -20.96
C ARG A 14 0.49 -18.37 -20.93
N LEU A 15 0.24 -17.06 -21.00
CA LEU A 15 1.26 -16.02 -20.84
C LEU A 15 1.56 -15.82 -19.35
N VAL A 16 2.82 -16.00 -18.96
CA VAL A 16 3.31 -15.75 -17.61
C VAL A 16 4.36 -14.65 -17.67
N ARG A 17 4.18 -13.60 -16.87
CA ARG A 17 5.11 -12.48 -16.74
C ARG A 17 5.75 -12.50 -15.37
N PHE A 18 7.08 -12.40 -15.33
CA PHE A 18 7.85 -12.26 -14.11
C PHE A 18 8.54 -10.91 -14.10
N LEU A 19 8.45 -10.20 -12.97
CA LEU A 19 9.16 -8.95 -12.73
C LEU A 19 10.20 -9.23 -11.63
N LEU A 20 11.48 -9.23 -12.00
CA LEU A 20 12.58 -9.31 -11.04
C LEU A 20 13.03 -7.88 -10.74
N LEU A 21 12.85 -7.43 -9.50
CA LEU A 21 13.33 -6.13 -9.04
C LEU A 21 14.68 -6.32 -8.33
N ASP A 22 15.72 -5.66 -8.83
CA ASP A 22 17.00 -5.63 -8.11
C ASP A 22 16.90 -4.68 -6.93
N THR A 23 16.72 -5.25 -5.73
CA THR A 23 16.61 -4.50 -4.48
C THR A 23 17.96 -4.21 -3.83
N SER A 24 19.09 -4.66 -4.41
CA SER A 24 20.43 -4.44 -3.84
C SER A 24 20.77 -2.95 -3.71
N VAL A 25 20.21 -2.11 -4.60
CA VAL A 25 20.35 -0.66 -4.55
C VAL A 25 19.70 -0.01 -3.33
N LEU A 26 18.71 -0.68 -2.71
CA LEU A 26 18.07 -0.24 -1.47
C LEU A 26 18.91 -0.62 -0.23
N TYR A 27 19.88 -1.52 -0.39
CA TYR A 27 20.68 -2.10 0.69
C TYR A 27 22.10 -1.54 0.77
N LYS A 28 22.42 -0.47 0.04
CA LYS A 28 23.74 0.15 0.10
C LYS A 28 24.00 0.70 1.51
N ASP A 29 24.91 0.06 2.23
CA ASP A 29 25.48 0.59 3.48
C ASP A 29 26.06 1.99 3.21
N HIS A 30 25.40 3.01 3.77
CA HIS A 30 25.89 4.38 3.75
C HIS A 30 27.16 4.51 4.60
N THR A 31 28.30 4.14 4.04
CA THR A 31 29.63 4.41 4.61
C THR A 31 30.18 5.78 4.17
N GLU A 32 29.49 6.47 3.27
CA GLU A 32 29.77 7.86 2.90
C GLU A 32 28.58 8.73 3.30
N SER A 33 28.88 9.92 3.83
CA SER A 33 27.95 10.92 4.38
C SER A 33 26.61 10.96 3.63
N PRO A 34 25.47 10.99 4.33
CA PRO A 34 24.16 10.91 3.69
C PRO A 34 23.98 12.09 2.74
N SER A 35 24.08 11.83 1.44
CA SER A 35 23.38 12.68 0.48
C SER A 35 21.89 12.62 0.82
N SER A 36 21.22 13.76 0.73
CA SER A 36 19.82 13.93 1.12
C SER A 36 18.83 13.05 0.32
N ASP A 37 19.30 12.30 -0.68
CA ASP A 37 18.49 11.63 -1.69
C ASP A 37 18.44 10.09 -1.54
N ALA A 38 18.89 9.55 -0.39
CA ALA A 38 18.82 8.11 -0.13
C ALA A 38 17.37 7.63 0.11
N ILE A 39 16.85 6.79 -0.78
CA ILE A 39 15.56 6.12 -0.60
C ILE A 39 15.69 5.11 0.55
N ARG A 40 14.95 5.33 1.64
CA ARG A 40 14.90 4.40 2.77
C ARG A 40 13.63 3.57 2.69
N GLY A 41 13.79 2.26 2.84
CA GLY A 41 12.65 1.38 3.08
C GLY A 41 11.94 1.74 4.38
N VAL A 42 10.64 1.47 4.43
CA VAL A 42 9.84 1.61 5.65
C VAL A 42 9.35 0.23 6.03
N ASP A 43 9.75 -0.23 7.21
CA ASP A 43 9.27 -1.48 7.76
C ASP A 43 7.81 -1.35 8.15
N ILE A 44 6.99 -2.33 7.76
CA ILE A 44 5.60 -2.42 8.19
C ILE A 44 5.57 -3.23 9.49
N PRO A 45 5.16 -2.64 10.62
CA PRO A 45 4.99 -3.37 11.87
C PRO A 45 4.15 -4.63 11.71
N LEU A 46 4.58 -5.74 12.32
CA LEU A 46 3.91 -7.04 12.22
C LEU A 46 2.39 -6.99 12.48
N PRO A 47 1.88 -6.25 13.48
CA PRO A 47 0.43 -6.15 13.71
C PRO A 47 -0.35 -5.55 12.52
N ILE A 48 0.25 -4.61 11.78
CA ILE A 48 -0.36 -4.08 10.55
C ILE A 48 -0.31 -5.16 9.47
N ALA A 49 0.85 -5.79 9.27
CA ALA A 49 1.04 -6.80 8.23
C ALA A 49 0.09 -7.99 8.38
N GLU A 50 -0.16 -8.45 9.62
CA GLU A 50 -1.05 -9.60 9.88
C GLU A 50 -2.53 -9.31 9.63
N CYS A 51 -2.96 -8.05 9.81
CA CYS A 51 -4.35 -7.66 9.62
C CYS A 51 -4.66 -7.15 8.21
N MET A 52 -3.65 -6.71 7.47
CA MET A 52 -3.76 -6.20 6.11
C MET A 52 -4.02 -7.33 5.11
N GLU A 53 -5.05 -7.14 4.29
CA GLU A 53 -5.36 -7.99 3.14
C GLU A 53 -4.79 -7.35 1.86
N GLN A 54 -5.02 -6.05 1.69
CA GLN A 54 -4.64 -5.34 0.47
C GLN A 54 -4.20 -3.90 0.78
N PRO A 55 -2.95 -3.50 0.47
CA PRO A 55 -2.55 -2.10 0.53
C PRO A 55 -3.29 -1.29 -0.55
N VAL A 56 -3.74 -0.09 -0.20
CA VAL A 56 -4.54 0.79 -1.07
C VAL A 56 -3.74 2.02 -1.49
N GLY A 57 -2.98 2.61 -0.56
CA GLY A 57 -2.10 3.74 -0.85
C GLY A 57 -1.57 4.41 0.41
N ILE A 58 -0.91 5.55 0.23
CA ILE A 58 -0.32 6.35 1.31
C ILE A 58 -0.87 7.76 1.22
N LEU A 59 -1.33 8.30 2.35
CA LEU A 59 -1.79 9.69 2.47
C LEU A 59 -0.60 10.65 2.57
N ALA A 60 -0.85 11.94 2.34
CA ALA A 60 0.20 12.97 2.36
C ALA A 60 0.92 13.09 3.72
N ASP A 61 0.27 12.68 4.81
CA ASP A 61 0.81 12.64 6.18
C ASP A 61 1.58 11.35 6.51
N GLY A 62 1.78 10.46 5.53
CA GLY A 62 2.52 9.22 5.69
C GLY A 62 1.71 8.06 6.28
N ARG A 63 0.40 8.21 6.49
CA ARG A 63 -0.46 7.09 6.89
C ARG A 63 -0.64 6.10 5.73
N LEU A 64 -0.44 4.82 6.03
CA LEU A 64 -0.81 3.73 5.14
C LEU A 64 -2.33 3.53 5.19
N VAL A 65 -2.96 3.50 4.02
CA VAL A 65 -4.35 3.09 3.84
C VAL A 65 -4.38 1.68 3.28
N PHE A 66 -5.17 0.80 3.90
CA PHE A 66 -5.27 -0.59 3.49
C PHE A 66 -6.65 -1.16 3.79
N LEU A 67 -6.99 -2.24 3.09
CA LEU A 67 -8.13 -3.10 3.43
C LEU A 67 -7.66 -4.20 4.36
N CYS A 68 -8.38 -4.44 5.46
CA CYS A 68 -8.15 -5.61 6.30
C CYS A 68 -8.92 -6.84 5.79
N LYS A 69 -8.66 -8.02 6.37
CA LYS A 69 -9.33 -9.30 6.03
C LYS A 69 -10.86 -9.27 6.12
N ALA A 70 -11.42 -8.34 6.90
CA ALA A 70 -12.86 -8.13 7.04
C ALA A 70 -13.39 -6.99 6.14
N LEU A 71 -12.62 -6.55 5.14
CA LEU A 71 -12.95 -5.48 4.19
C LEU A 71 -13.19 -4.09 4.84
N TRP A 72 -12.63 -3.86 6.03
CA TRP A 72 -12.55 -2.50 6.57
C TRP A 72 -11.45 -1.72 5.87
N VAL A 73 -11.76 -0.50 5.48
CA VAL A 73 -10.77 0.53 5.17
C VAL A 73 -10.14 0.97 6.48
N CYS A 74 -8.85 0.74 6.59
CA CYS A 74 -8.05 1.04 7.76
C CYS A 74 -6.96 2.06 7.41
N THR A 75 -6.56 2.85 8.41
CA THR A 75 -5.31 3.62 8.37
C THR A 75 -4.37 3.18 9.47
N ALA A 76 -3.08 3.21 9.21
CA ALA A 76 -2.07 3.09 10.25
C ALA A 76 -0.91 4.05 9.99
N GLN A 77 -0.42 4.68 11.05
CA GLN A 77 0.79 5.50 10.96
C GLN A 77 1.99 4.57 10.75
N LEU A 78 2.70 4.75 9.64
CA LEU A 78 4.00 4.11 9.47
C LEU A 78 5.00 4.88 10.32
N GLN A 79 5.80 4.16 11.12
CA GLN A 79 6.87 4.78 11.92
C GLN A 79 7.91 5.35 10.97
N LEU A 80 7.86 6.66 10.75
CA LEU A 80 8.95 7.37 10.10
C LEU A 80 10.10 7.47 11.10
N PRO A 81 11.37 7.34 10.67
CA PRO A 81 12.53 7.23 11.55
C PRO A 81 12.76 8.42 12.50
N PHE A 82 11.99 9.50 12.36
CA PHE A 82 12.07 10.72 13.16
C PHE A 82 10.93 10.88 14.19
N VAL A 83 9.93 10.00 14.19
CA VAL A 83 8.78 10.08 15.10
C VAL A 83 8.98 9.08 16.23
N HIS A 84 9.06 9.57 17.48
CA HIS A 84 9.17 8.74 18.69
C HIS A 84 8.12 7.63 18.71
N LYS A 85 8.51 6.45 19.22
CA LYS A 85 7.72 5.22 19.42
C LYS A 85 6.29 5.48 19.90
N SER A 86 5.40 5.88 19.01
CA SER A 86 3.97 5.79 19.21
C SER A 86 3.59 4.34 18.94
N GLU A 87 2.73 3.78 19.79
CA GLU A 87 2.12 2.48 19.52
C GLU A 87 1.46 2.51 18.15
N THR A 88 1.80 1.52 17.34
CA THR A 88 1.29 1.37 15.99
C THR A 88 -0.22 1.11 16.04
N THR A 89 -1.01 2.17 15.93
CA THR A 89 -2.46 2.09 16.07
C THR A 89 -3.09 1.94 14.70
N VAL A 90 -3.84 0.84 14.51
CA VAL A 90 -4.69 0.62 13.34
C VAL A 90 -6.06 1.22 13.63
N ILE A 91 -6.47 2.21 12.83
CA ILE A 91 -7.79 2.84 12.92
C ILE A 91 -8.66 2.28 11.80
N ARG A 92 -9.88 1.82 12.15
CA ARG A 92 -10.91 1.38 11.19
C ARG A 92 -11.85 2.53 10.92
N HIS A 93 -12.18 2.75 9.65
CA HIS A 93 -13.02 3.87 9.23
C HIS A 93 -14.41 3.42 8.80
N PHE A 94 -14.48 2.66 7.72
CA PHE A 94 -15.72 2.11 7.18
C PHE A 94 -15.43 0.78 6.49
N PHE A 95 -16.46 -0.02 6.24
CA PHE A 95 -16.32 -1.28 5.53
C PHE A 95 -16.82 -1.18 4.09
N ILE A 96 -16.21 -1.96 3.20
CA ILE A 96 -16.70 -2.15 1.84
C ILE A 96 -17.61 -3.39 1.80
N PRO A 97 -18.83 -3.31 1.25
CA PRO A 97 -19.69 -4.46 1.10
C PRO A 97 -19.02 -5.57 0.28
N ARG A 98 -19.15 -6.82 0.75
CA ARG A 98 -18.47 -7.98 0.14
C ARG A 98 -18.91 -8.24 -1.31
N ASP A 99 -20.12 -7.84 -1.68
CA ASP A 99 -20.67 -7.96 -3.03
C ASP A 99 -20.13 -6.91 -4.01
N TRP A 100 -19.38 -5.90 -3.54
CA TRP A 100 -18.80 -4.87 -4.41
C TRP A 100 -17.46 -5.32 -5.01
N LEU A 101 -16.68 -6.12 -4.27
CA LEU A 101 -15.30 -6.46 -4.62
C LEU A 101 -15.12 -7.97 -4.83
N ASN A 102 -14.56 -8.32 -5.99
CA ASN A 102 -13.91 -9.61 -6.18
C ASN A 102 -12.38 -9.46 -5.98
N SER A 103 -11.62 -10.55 -6.13
CA SER A 103 -10.16 -10.53 -5.98
C SER A 103 -9.47 -9.51 -6.90
N VAL A 104 -10.00 -9.31 -8.12
CA VAL A 104 -9.51 -8.29 -9.06
C VAL A 104 -9.91 -6.89 -8.61
N GLY A 105 -11.10 -6.72 -8.04
CA GLY A 105 -11.57 -5.44 -7.53
C GLY A 105 -10.76 -4.93 -6.33
N LEU A 106 -10.29 -5.85 -5.48
CA LEU A 106 -9.45 -5.50 -4.32
C LEU A 106 -8.18 -4.76 -4.76
N VAL A 107 -7.45 -5.29 -5.76
CA VAL A 107 -6.19 -4.70 -6.23
C VAL A 107 -6.37 -3.36 -6.95
N LEU A 108 -7.60 -3.04 -7.38
CA LEU A 108 -7.95 -1.80 -8.07
C LEU A 108 -8.38 -0.68 -7.11
N CYS A 109 -8.55 -0.98 -5.81
CA CYS A 109 -8.87 0.04 -4.83
C CYS A 109 -7.71 1.05 -4.69
N LYS A 110 -8.03 2.34 -4.60
CA LYS A 110 -7.05 3.43 -4.47
C LYS A 110 -7.53 4.48 -3.49
N VAL A 111 -6.59 5.18 -2.87
CA VAL A 111 -6.86 6.40 -2.13
C VAL A 111 -6.20 7.57 -2.86
N GLN A 112 -6.91 8.68 -2.96
CA GLN A 112 -6.37 9.92 -3.52
C GLN A 112 -5.72 10.76 -2.42
N ALA A 113 -4.88 11.72 -2.81
CA ALA A 113 -4.18 12.59 -1.86
C ALA A 113 -5.13 13.41 -0.95
N ASP A 114 -6.36 13.67 -1.41
CA ASP A 114 -7.40 14.36 -0.66
C ASP A 114 -8.24 13.43 0.25
N GLY A 115 -7.84 12.16 0.39
CA GLY A 115 -8.52 11.18 1.22
C GLY A 115 -9.77 10.56 0.59
N LYS A 116 -10.07 10.80 -0.69
CA LYS A 116 -11.14 10.05 -1.38
C LYS A 116 -10.70 8.60 -1.63
N PHE A 117 -11.57 7.66 -1.26
CA PHE A 117 -11.36 6.25 -1.52
C PHE A 117 -12.11 5.83 -2.79
N LEU A 118 -11.41 5.21 -3.71
CA LEU A 118 -11.91 4.73 -4.99
C LEU A 118 -11.98 3.21 -4.94
N CYS A 119 -13.15 2.65 -5.26
CA CYS A 119 -13.29 1.20 -5.39
C CYS A 119 -14.24 0.82 -6.53
N PRO A 120 -13.97 -0.27 -7.25
CA PRO A 120 -14.94 -0.84 -8.17
C PRO A 120 -16.23 -1.23 -7.44
N SER A 121 -17.37 -1.01 -8.08
CA SER A 121 -18.67 -1.46 -7.59
C SER A 121 -19.59 -1.70 -8.79
N LYS A 122 -20.04 -2.96 -8.95
CA LYS A 122 -21.05 -3.35 -9.96
C LYS A 122 -20.74 -2.89 -11.40
N GLY A 123 -19.46 -2.90 -11.79
CA GLY A 123 -19.01 -2.48 -13.12
C GLY A 123 -18.73 -0.98 -13.26
N GLU A 124 -18.95 -0.20 -12.20
CA GLU A 124 -18.62 1.22 -12.12
C GLU A 124 -17.54 1.48 -11.06
N MET A 125 -17.20 2.76 -10.85
CA MET A 125 -16.28 3.20 -9.80
C MET A 125 -17.05 3.99 -8.75
N ALA A 126 -17.07 3.48 -7.52
CA ALA A 126 -17.57 4.22 -6.38
C ALA A 126 -16.49 5.18 -5.85
N VAL A 127 -16.90 6.41 -5.54
CA VAL A 127 -16.07 7.44 -4.91
C VAL A 127 -16.59 7.67 -3.50
N ILE A 128 -15.85 7.21 -2.50
CA ILE A 128 -16.22 7.34 -1.10
C ILE A 128 -15.50 8.55 -0.51
N ARG A 129 -16.31 9.51 -0.05
CA ARG A 129 -15.84 10.70 0.67
C ARG A 129 -15.92 10.39 2.16
N SER A 130 -14.80 10.47 2.84
CA SER A 130 -14.69 10.16 4.26
C SER A 130 -13.65 11.07 4.92
N ASN A 131 -13.56 11.04 6.24
CA ASN A 131 -12.58 11.77 7.01
C ASN A 131 -11.21 11.07 7.08
N ILE A 132 -10.96 9.99 6.32
CA ILE A 132 -9.68 9.27 6.38
C ILE A 132 -8.47 10.16 6.11
N GLY A 133 -8.65 11.24 5.33
CA GLY A 133 -7.62 12.25 5.06
C GLY A 133 -7.68 13.50 5.94
N MET A 134 -8.59 13.57 6.92
CA MET A 134 -8.86 14.78 7.72
C MET A 134 -8.66 14.63 9.24
N ASP A 135 -8.23 13.48 9.74
CA ASP A 135 -7.83 13.36 11.16
C ASP A 135 -6.33 13.75 11.22
N TRP A 136 -5.83 14.74 12.00
CA TRP A 136 -6.02 15.12 13.41
C TRP A 136 -5.69 16.61 13.63
#